data_AF-A0A6A3LI45-F1
#
_entry.id   AF-A0A6A3LI45-F1
#
_cell.length_a   1.000
_cell.length_b   1.000
_cell.length_c   1.000
_cell.angle_alpha   90.00
_cell.angle_beta   90.00
_cell.angle_gamma   90.00
#
_symmetry.space_group_name_H-M   'P 1'
#
loop_
_entity.id
_entity.type
_entity.pdbx_description
1 polymer ?
#
loop_
_entity_poly.entity_id
_entity_poly.type
_entity_poly.pdbx_seq_one_letter_code
_entity_poly.pdbx_strand_id
1 'polypeptide(L)'
;MSKWSKKNRPPTGYEYIQPVMDALESELRERMNEPHEGKRQCEALWPVHQINWQRSRYVYDMWHKYQRISREVYDFCVRRKLVDANLVAKWKKPGYERLCSTFAINTKNYNYGTVSICRVPRQQLSEGQQVQEKHSGCRGCASGPGGCHNIFGNKYGQYLARIQIAREEAAKKKGVKEETQPQVWATEQEEEQYESGAEEKKRKRDEPANDSGSDDSSSGGESDSDEEEEETKEEDAPSKKKQKADE
;
A
#
# COMPACT_ATOMS: atom_id res chain seq x y z
N MET A 1 -33.99 -14.36 24.41
CA MET A 1 -32.54 -14.37 24.06
C MET A 1 -32.08 -12.94 23.76
N SER A 2 -31.13 -12.40 24.54
CA SER A 2 -30.66 -11.01 24.45
C SER A 2 -30.20 -10.64 23.03
N LYS A 3 -30.68 -9.50 22.53
CA LYS A 3 -30.32 -8.86 21.24
C LYS A 3 -28.81 -8.56 21.13
N TRP A 4 -28.08 -8.65 22.25
CA TRP A 4 -26.62 -8.50 22.33
C TRP A 4 -25.87 -9.77 21.93
N SER A 5 -26.35 -10.96 22.33
CA SER A 5 -25.67 -12.23 22.07
C SER A 5 -25.72 -12.65 20.59
N LYS A 6 -26.80 -12.29 19.87
CA LYS A 6 -26.90 -12.52 18.41
C LYS A 6 -25.91 -11.68 17.59
N LYS A 7 -25.41 -10.56 18.12
CA LYS A 7 -24.43 -9.70 17.44
C LYS A 7 -22.98 -10.20 17.55
N ASN A 8 -22.73 -11.18 18.42
CA ASN A 8 -21.40 -11.75 18.65
C ASN A 8 -21.11 -12.99 17.80
N ARG A 9 -22.12 -13.53 17.11
CA ARG A 9 -21.91 -14.69 16.25
C ARG A 9 -21.19 -14.23 14.98
N PRO A 10 -20.08 -14.90 14.60
CA PRO A 10 -19.43 -14.61 13.34
C PRO A 10 -20.41 -14.89 12.19
N PRO A 11 -20.49 -14.00 11.18
CA PRO A 11 -21.27 -14.25 9.97
C PRO A 11 -20.63 -15.36 9.13
N THR A 12 -21.43 -15.95 8.25
CA THR A 12 -20.98 -17.01 7.33
C THR A 12 -19.80 -16.53 6.48
N GLY A 13 -18.72 -17.32 6.44
CA GLY A 13 -17.49 -16.99 5.71
C GLY A 13 -16.42 -16.26 6.53
N TYR A 14 -16.66 -15.96 7.82
CA TYR A 14 -15.61 -15.43 8.71
C TYR A 14 -14.48 -16.44 8.96
N GLU A 15 -14.77 -17.74 8.91
CA GLU A 15 -13.81 -18.83 9.14
C GLU A 15 -12.57 -18.73 8.22
N TYR A 16 -12.75 -18.23 7.00
CA TYR A 16 -11.66 -18.07 6.04
C TYR A 16 -10.62 -17.02 6.45
N ILE A 17 -11.04 -15.93 7.13
CA ILE A 17 -10.12 -14.90 7.63
C ILE A 17 -9.67 -15.13 9.07
N GLN A 18 -10.42 -15.94 9.81
CA GLN A 18 -10.18 -16.21 11.22
C GLN A 18 -8.74 -16.61 11.55
N PRO A 19 -8.07 -17.57 10.87
CA PRO A 19 -6.71 -17.96 11.25
C PRO A 19 -5.72 -16.81 11.15
N VAL A 20 -5.87 -15.94 10.16
CA VAL A 20 -5.01 -14.75 9.99
C VAL A 20 -5.27 -13.74 11.10
N MET A 21 -6.55 -13.49 11.42
CA MET A 21 -6.93 -12.51 12.42
C MET A 21 -6.51 -12.95 13.83
N ASP A 22 -6.70 -14.23 14.17
CA ASP A 22 -6.37 -14.78 15.48
C ASP A 22 -4.85 -14.73 15.72
N ALA A 23 -4.05 -15.01 14.69
CA ALA A 23 -2.61 -15.00 14.84
C ALA A 23 -2.00 -13.57 14.77
N LEU A 24 -2.67 -12.59 14.13
CA LEU A 24 -2.36 -11.16 14.32
C LEU A 24 -2.80 -10.63 15.70
N GLU A 25 -3.78 -11.26 16.35
CA GLU A 25 -4.20 -10.92 17.71
C GLU A 25 -3.23 -11.50 18.75
N SER A 26 -2.75 -12.73 18.55
CA SER A 26 -1.71 -13.32 19.41
C SER A 26 -0.42 -12.51 19.35
N GLU A 27 0.04 -12.14 18.16
CA GLU A 27 1.24 -11.28 18.01
C GLU A 27 1.05 -9.91 18.67
N LEU A 28 -0.14 -9.30 18.58
CA LEU A 28 -0.41 -8.04 19.26
C LEU A 28 -0.26 -8.18 20.78
N ARG A 29 -0.78 -9.28 21.35
CA ARG A 29 -0.71 -9.56 22.79
C ARG A 29 0.73 -9.79 23.23
N GLU A 30 1.52 -10.51 22.44
CA GLU A 30 2.95 -10.72 22.69
C GLU A 30 3.73 -9.40 22.66
N ARG A 31 3.52 -8.57 21.64
CA ARG A 31 4.21 -7.27 21.50
C ARG A 31 3.82 -6.26 22.57
N MET A 32 2.60 -6.33 23.09
CA MET A 32 2.15 -5.48 24.19
C MET A 32 2.75 -5.91 25.55
N ASN A 33 3.12 -7.20 25.69
CA ASN A 33 3.73 -7.73 26.91
C ASN A 33 5.26 -7.64 26.91
N GLU A 34 5.88 -7.34 25.76
CA GLU A 34 7.34 -7.24 25.63
C GLU A 34 7.88 -6.09 26.50
N PRO A 35 8.94 -6.32 27.30
CA PRO A 35 9.51 -5.25 28.13
C PRO A 35 10.06 -4.11 27.26
N HIS A 36 9.85 -2.89 27.72
CA HIS A 36 10.18 -1.66 27.00
C HIS A 36 11.63 -1.18 27.25
N GLU A 37 12.52 -2.06 27.73
CA GLU A 37 13.87 -1.66 28.16
C GLU A 37 14.74 -1.24 26.98
N GLY A 38 15.32 -0.04 27.06
CA GLY A 38 16.22 0.52 26.05
C GLY A 38 15.55 1.16 24.83
N LYS A 39 14.23 1.06 24.67
CA LYS A 39 13.48 1.66 23.55
C LYS A 39 12.85 2.99 23.97
N ARG A 40 12.70 3.92 23.03
CA ARG A 40 11.91 5.13 23.30
C ARG A 40 10.44 4.74 23.49
N GLN A 41 9.70 5.48 24.30
CA GLN A 41 8.26 5.21 24.53
C GLN A 41 7.46 5.14 23.22
N CYS A 42 7.80 5.97 22.23
CA CYS A 42 7.15 5.91 20.92
C CYS A 42 7.51 4.63 20.15
N GLU A 43 8.77 4.20 20.21
CA GLU A 43 9.28 3.00 19.52
C GLU A 43 8.67 1.71 20.09
N ALA A 44 8.41 1.68 21.39
CA ALA A 44 7.68 0.60 22.05
C ALA A 44 6.27 0.38 21.44
N LEU A 45 5.62 1.45 21.00
CA LEU A 45 4.26 1.40 20.43
C LEU A 45 4.24 1.14 18.92
N TRP A 46 5.39 1.17 18.23
CA TRP A 46 5.44 0.95 16.78
C TRP A 46 4.87 -0.40 16.35
N PRO A 47 5.23 -1.55 16.98
CA PRO A 47 4.69 -2.85 16.58
C PRO A 47 3.17 -2.90 16.71
N VAL A 48 2.61 -2.27 17.74
CA VAL A 48 1.15 -2.20 17.96
C VAL A 48 0.46 -1.46 16.80
N HIS A 49 1.00 -0.31 16.40
CA HIS A 49 0.46 0.46 15.28
C HIS A 49 0.59 -0.29 13.95
N GLN A 50 1.71 -0.98 13.75
CA GLN A 50 2.00 -1.74 12.53
C GLN A 50 1.09 -2.96 12.38
N ILE A 51 0.87 -3.72 13.46
CA ILE A 51 -0.07 -4.85 13.47
C ILE A 51 -1.50 -4.36 13.21
N ASN A 52 -1.91 -3.25 13.83
CA ASN A 52 -3.23 -2.68 13.58
C ASN A 52 -3.42 -2.25 12.11
N TRP A 53 -2.38 -1.67 11.51
CA TRP A 53 -2.35 -1.35 10.08
C TRP A 53 -2.50 -2.62 9.24
N GLN A 54 -1.69 -3.66 9.52
CA GLN A 54 -1.68 -4.90 8.76
C GLN A 54 -3.04 -5.62 8.84
N ARG A 55 -3.61 -5.71 10.03
CA ARG A 55 -4.94 -6.26 10.28
C ARG A 55 -6.02 -5.53 9.48
N SER A 56 -6.00 -4.19 9.54
CA SER A 56 -6.95 -3.36 8.78
C SER A 56 -6.75 -3.53 7.28
N ARG A 57 -5.49 -3.63 6.83
CA ARG A 57 -5.15 -3.74 5.41
C ARG A 57 -5.53 -5.08 4.83
N TYR A 58 -5.31 -6.17 5.56
CA TYR A 58 -5.70 -7.51 5.15
C TYR A 58 -7.21 -7.57 4.86
N VAL A 59 -8.05 -7.14 5.81
CA VAL A 59 -9.52 -7.13 5.61
C VAL A 59 -9.93 -6.19 4.47
N TYR A 60 -9.29 -5.03 4.33
CA TYR A 60 -9.55 -4.10 3.24
C TYR A 60 -9.26 -4.73 1.86
N ASP A 61 -8.08 -5.32 1.67
CA ASP A 61 -7.68 -5.90 0.39
C ASP A 61 -8.56 -7.11 0.03
N MET A 62 -8.91 -7.93 1.01
CA MET A 62 -9.78 -9.11 0.80
C MET A 62 -11.21 -8.73 0.38
N TRP A 63 -11.73 -7.59 0.85
CA TRP A 63 -13.04 -7.10 0.44
C TRP A 63 -12.99 -6.29 -0.86
N HIS A 64 -12.10 -5.28 -0.96
CA HIS A 64 -12.10 -4.34 -2.08
C HIS A 64 -11.39 -4.85 -3.33
N LYS A 65 -10.22 -5.49 -3.16
CA LYS A 65 -9.36 -5.85 -4.29
C LYS A 65 -9.68 -7.24 -4.81
N TYR A 66 -9.82 -8.20 -3.90
CA TYR A 66 -9.98 -9.62 -4.26
C TYR A 66 -11.40 -10.14 -4.09
N GLN A 67 -12.27 -9.39 -3.40
CA GLN A 67 -13.69 -9.70 -3.23
C GLN A 67 -13.96 -11.14 -2.72
N ARG A 68 -13.07 -11.68 -1.87
CA ARG A 68 -13.21 -13.03 -1.28
C ARG A 68 -14.16 -13.07 -0.08
N ILE A 69 -14.49 -11.90 0.47
CA ILE A 69 -15.26 -11.75 1.70
C ILE A 69 -16.61 -11.10 1.38
N SER A 70 -17.68 -11.56 2.06
CA SER A 70 -19.00 -10.95 1.96
C SER A 70 -19.06 -9.59 2.68
N ARG A 71 -19.98 -8.71 2.24
CA ARG A 71 -20.19 -7.41 2.90
C ARG A 71 -20.55 -7.56 4.38
N GLU A 72 -21.26 -8.62 4.75
CA GLU A 72 -21.65 -8.88 6.15
C GLU A 72 -20.45 -9.15 7.05
N VAL A 73 -19.46 -9.91 6.57
CA VAL A 73 -18.21 -10.18 7.28
C VAL A 73 -17.39 -8.89 7.44
N TYR A 74 -17.30 -8.07 6.39
CA TYR A 74 -16.63 -6.77 6.47
C TYR A 74 -17.29 -5.84 7.51
N ASP A 75 -18.62 -5.69 7.45
CA ASP A 75 -19.38 -4.87 8.41
C ASP A 75 -19.26 -5.41 9.85
N PHE A 76 -19.15 -6.72 10.02
CA PHE A 76 -18.88 -7.34 11.32
C PHE A 76 -17.49 -6.99 11.86
N CYS A 77 -16.45 -7.05 11.03
CA CYS A 77 -15.08 -6.68 11.40
C CYS A 77 -15.00 -5.20 11.83
N VAL A 78 -15.65 -4.31 11.09
CA VAL A 78 -15.72 -2.87 11.43
C VAL A 78 -16.47 -2.66 12.75
N ARG A 79 -17.61 -3.33 12.94
CA ARG A 79 -18.44 -3.20 14.15
C ARG A 79 -17.73 -3.71 15.40
N ARG A 80 -16.96 -4.79 15.29
CA ARG A 80 -16.13 -5.33 16.37
C ARG A 80 -14.82 -4.57 16.59
N LYS A 81 -14.57 -3.51 15.83
CA LYS A 81 -13.33 -2.72 15.88
C LYS A 81 -12.07 -3.56 15.62
N LEU A 82 -12.22 -4.61 14.82
CA LEU A 82 -11.08 -5.39 14.32
C LEU A 82 -10.32 -4.61 13.23
N VAL A 83 -10.98 -3.64 12.60
CA VAL A 83 -10.47 -2.80 11.53
C VAL A 83 -10.68 -1.33 11.90
N ASP A 84 -9.70 -0.48 11.61
CA ASP A 84 -9.84 0.97 11.75
C ASP A 84 -10.64 1.55 10.58
N ALA A 85 -11.91 1.88 10.85
CA ALA A 85 -12.82 2.46 9.86
C ALA A 85 -12.33 3.82 9.31
N ASN A 86 -11.69 4.64 10.14
CA ASN A 86 -11.22 5.96 9.73
C ASN A 86 -10.04 5.84 8.77
N LEU A 87 -9.13 4.91 9.05
CA LEU A 87 -7.99 4.62 8.17
C LEU A 87 -8.46 4.06 6.83
N VAL A 88 -9.39 3.09 6.85
CA VAL A 88 -9.96 2.50 5.62
C VAL A 88 -10.68 3.56 4.78
N ALA A 89 -11.42 4.48 5.40
CA ALA A 89 -12.06 5.57 4.67
C ALA A 89 -11.06 6.47 3.93
N LYS A 90 -9.83 6.60 4.43
CA LYS A 90 -8.75 7.32 3.73
C LYS A 90 -8.17 6.53 2.58
N TRP A 91 -8.00 5.21 2.70
CA TRP A 91 -7.47 4.38 1.61
C TRP A 91 -8.34 4.38 0.34
N LYS A 92 -9.64 4.65 0.48
CA LYS A 92 -10.55 4.82 -0.67
C LYS A 92 -10.30 6.11 -1.46
N LYS A 93 -9.57 7.07 -0.90
CA LYS A 93 -9.29 8.35 -1.55
C LYS A 93 -7.99 8.26 -2.35
N PRO A 94 -7.95 8.84 -3.57
CA PRO A 94 -6.73 8.86 -4.36
C PRO A 94 -5.60 9.59 -3.60
N GLY A 95 -4.37 9.08 -3.72
CA GLY A 95 -3.20 9.63 -3.02
C GLY A 95 -3.04 9.18 -1.55
N TYR A 96 -4.02 8.48 -0.98
CA TYR A 96 -3.97 7.94 0.39
C TYR A 96 -4.00 6.42 0.44
N GLU A 97 -3.95 5.73 -0.70
CA GLU A 97 -4.03 4.27 -0.80
C GLU A 97 -3.06 3.52 0.10
N ARG A 98 -1.91 4.11 0.42
CA ARG A 98 -0.82 3.49 1.18
C ARG A 98 -0.58 4.14 2.55
N LEU A 99 -1.56 4.91 3.04
CA LEU A 99 -1.44 5.67 4.28
C LEU A 99 -1.13 4.75 5.48
N CYS A 100 -0.14 5.13 6.30
CA CYS A 100 0.27 4.36 7.49
C CYS A 100 -0.66 4.57 8.69
N SER A 101 -1.13 5.80 8.93
CA SER A 101 -1.99 6.12 10.06
C SER A 101 -2.79 7.39 9.80
N THR A 102 -3.92 7.55 10.50
CA THR A 102 -4.67 8.81 10.53
C THR A 102 -3.93 9.91 11.28
N PHE A 103 -2.96 9.53 12.13
CA PHE A 103 -2.09 10.46 12.85
C PHE A 103 -1.18 11.24 11.89
N ALA A 104 -0.66 10.57 10.86
CA ALA A 104 0.27 11.11 9.88
C ALA A 104 -0.29 12.27 9.02
N ILE A 105 -1.63 12.39 8.95
CA ILE A 105 -2.34 13.38 8.12
C ILE A 105 -2.98 14.50 8.94
N ASN A 106 -3.09 14.35 10.26
CA ASN A 106 -3.74 15.34 11.10
C ASN A 106 -2.73 16.43 11.48
N THR A 107 -2.95 17.63 10.95
CA THR A 107 -2.08 18.80 11.16
C THR A 107 -1.99 19.23 12.62
N LYS A 108 -3.02 18.95 13.42
CA LYS A 108 -3.05 19.30 14.86
C LYS A 108 -2.04 18.52 15.70
N ASN A 109 -1.54 17.40 15.18
CA ASN A 109 -0.60 16.55 15.90
C ASN A 109 0.84 17.05 15.81
N TYR A 110 1.14 18.00 14.92
CA TYR A 110 2.47 18.52 14.66
C TYR A 110 2.55 20.00 14.99
N ASN A 111 3.67 20.44 15.57
CA ASN A 111 3.86 21.80 16.09
C ASN A 111 3.65 22.89 15.03
N TYR A 112 3.99 22.61 13.78
CA TYR A 112 3.92 23.59 12.68
C TYR A 112 2.63 23.46 11.85
N GLY A 113 1.65 22.66 12.27
CA GLY A 113 0.43 22.45 11.50
C GLY A 113 0.66 21.73 10.16
N THR A 114 1.81 21.07 9.99
CA THR A 114 2.17 20.32 8.79
C THR A 114 1.76 18.85 8.90
N VAL A 115 1.86 18.13 7.79
CA VAL A 115 1.73 16.66 7.77
C VAL A 115 3.06 16.00 8.14
N SER A 116 3.01 14.72 8.51
CA SER A 116 4.21 13.92 8.79
C SER A 116 5.16 13.84 7.59
N ILE A 117 6.46 13.74 7.88
CA ILE A 117 7.52 13.54 6.88
C ILE A 117 7.31 12.27 6.03
N CYS A 118 6.67 11.24 6.57
CA CYS A 118 6.41 10.01 5.81
C CYS A 118 5.40 10.20 4.67
N ARG A 119 4.67 11.32 4.61
CA ARG A 119 3.77 11.64 3.49
C ARG A 119 4.48 12.31 2.31
N VAL A 120 5.72 12.75 2.48
CA VAL A 120 6.50 13.37 1.41
C VAL A 120 6.97 12.30 0.42
N PRO A 121 6.73 12.46 -0.89
CA PRO A 121 7.26 11.56 -1.91
C PRO A 121 8.78 11.48 -1.85
N ARG A 122 9.31 10.28 -2.09
CA ARG A 122 10.75 10.03 -1.94
C ARG A 122 11.61 10.81 -2.95
N GLN A 123 11.06 11.21 -4.10
CA GLN A 123 11.77 12.08 -5.05
C GLN A 123 12.03 13.49 -4.53
N GLN A 124 11.24 13.95 -3.55
CA GLN A 124 11.38 15.28 -2.98
C GLN A 124 12.28 15.29 -1.74
N LEU A 125 12.62 14.11 -1.22
CA LEU A 125 13.52 13.94 -0.10
C LEU A 125 14.96 13.91 -0.60
N SER A 126 15.90 14.37 0.23
CA SER A 126 17.32 14.28 -0.11
C SER A 126 17.78 12.83 -0.21
N GLU A 127 18.69 12.58 -1.14
CA GLU A 127 19.25 11.26 -1.39
C GLU A 127 19.95 10.75 -0.12
N GLY A 128 19.52 9.57 0.37
CA GLY A 128 20.07 8.95 1.58
C GLY A 128 19.39 9.34 2.90
N GLN A 129 18.42 10.27 2.90
CA GLN A 129 17.68 10.59 4.13
C GLN A 129 16.77 9.43 4.56
N GLN A 130 17.10 8.78 5.68
CA GLN A 130 16.25 7.77 6.29
C GLN A 130 15.06 8.44 6.96
N VAL A 131 13.88 8.27 6.38
CA VAL A 131 12.63 8.74 6.96
C VAL A 131 12.09 7.70 7.91
N GLN A 132 11.77 8.11 9.13
CA GLN A 132 11.05 7.28 10.10
C GLN A 132 10.08 8.14 10.89
N GLU A 133 8.79 7.83 10.78
CA GLU A 133 7.74 8.56 11.49
C GLU A 133 7.71 8.19 12.97
N LYS A 134 7.55 9.20 13.83
CA LYS A 134 7.68 9.06 15.29
C LYS A 134 6.68 8.09 15.92
N HIS A 135 5.44 8.01 15.43
CA HIS A 135 4.37 7.23 16.08
C HIS A 135 4.21 5.80 15.54
N SER A 136 4.44 5.59 14.24
CA SER A 136 4.20 4.32 13.54
C SER A 136 5.49 3.67 13.02
N GLY A 137 6.62 4.38 13.03
CA GLY A 137 7.87 3.90 12.44
C GLY A 137 7.82 3.81 10.92
N CYS A 138 6.88 4.51 10.26
CA CYS A 138 6.71 4.46 8.81
C CYS A 138 7.89 5.10 8.06
N ARG A 139 8.35 4.42 7.00
CA ARG A 139 9.46 4.85 6.12
C ARG A 139 9.02 5.62 4.86
N GLY A 140 7.72 5.78 4.66
CA GLY A 140 7.15 6.48 3.51
C GLY A 140 5.79 5.92 3.12
N CYS A 141 4.72 6.66 3.39
CA CYS A 141 3.34 6.28 3.04
C CYS A 141 2.76 7.13 1.91
N ALA A 142 3.59 7.91 1.21
CA ALA A 142 3.21 8.60 -0.01
C ALA A 142 2.75 7.57 -1.06
N SER A 143 1.57 7.80 -1.63
CA SER A 143 1.04 6.97 -2.72
C SER A 143 1.46 7.63 -4.04
N GLY A 144 2.32 6.97 -4.81
CA GLY A 144 2.86 7.50 -6.06
C GLY A 144 4.01 6.66 -6.61
N PRO A 145 4.45 6.94 -7.85
CA PRO A 145 5.62 6.29 -8.43
C PRO A 145 6.82 6.55 -7.49
N GLY A 146 7.62 5.54 -7.15
CA GLY A 146 8.78 5.71 -6.23
C GLY A 146 8.47 5.63 -4.73
N GLY A 147 7.23 5.34 -4.32
CA GLY A 147 6.93 5.02 -2.92
C GLY A 147 7.51 3.65 -2.49
N CYS A 148 7.99 3.51 -1.25
CA CYS A 148 8.56 2.25 -0.76
C CYS A 148 7.51 1.14 -0.73
N HIS A 149 7.76 -0.03 -1.36
CA HIS A 149 6.78 -1.13 -1.48
C HIS A 149 6.33 -1.69 -0.12
N ASN A 150 7.24 -1.75 0.83
CA ASN A 150 6.97 -2.04 2.24
C ASN A 150 7.10 -0.75 3.07
N ILE A 151 5.97 -0.23 3.57
CA ILE A 151 5.94 1.07 4.26
C ILE A 151 6.62 1.08 5.63
N PHE A 152 6.81 -0.11 6.24
CA PHE A 152 7.48 -0.26 7.54
C PHE A 152 8.88 -0.86 7.39
N GLY A 153 9.16 -1.56 6.29
CA GLY A 153 10.41 -2.26 6.05
C GLY A 153 10.59 -3.49 6.95
N ASN A 154 9.48 -4.11 7.36
CA ASN A 154 9.44 -5.31 8.18
C ASN A 154 8.26 -6.21 7.80
N LYS A 155 8.09 -7.34 8.48
CA LYS A 155 7.01 -8.30 8.21
C LYS A 155 5.59 -7.70 8.24
N TYR A 156 5.36 -6.66 9.04
CA TYR A 156 4.02 -6.07 9.21
C TYR A 156 3.60 -5.17 8.04
N GLY A 157 4.54 -4.72 7.22
CA GLY A 157 4.23 -3.91 6.04
C GLY A 157 3.96 -4.71 4.76
N GLN A 158 3.91 -6.04 4.86
CA GLN A 158 3.56 -6.92 3.75
C GLN A 158 2.05 -7.00 3.54
N TYR A 159 1.63 -7.17 2.28
CA TYR A 159 0.23 -7.39 1.93
C TYR A 159 -0.14 -8.87 2.05
N LEU A 160 -0.52 -9.32 3.25
CA LEU A 160 -0.89 -10.71 3.55
C LEU A 160 -1.95 -11.28 2.60
N ALA A 161 -2.97 -10.47 2.25
CA ALA A 161 -4.05 -10.89 1.34
C ALA A 161 -3.50 -11.28 -0.05
N ARG A 162 -2.47 -10.59 -0.52
CA ARG A 162 -1.81 -10.89 -1.80
C ARG A 162 -1.02 -12.20 -1.72
N ILE A 163 -0.33 -12.43 -0.60
CA ILE A 163 0.48 -13.64 -0.37
C ILE A 163 -0.44 -14.87 -0.30
N GLN A 164 -1.52 -14.79 0.49
CA GLN A 164 -2.48 -15.88 0.62
C GLN A 164 -3.09 -16.28 -0.73
N ILE A 165 -3.53 -15.31 -1.52
CA ILE A 165 -4.13 -15.60 -2.83
C ILE A 165 -3.10 -16.17 -3.80
N ALA A 166 -1.86 -15.67 -3.79
CA ALA A 166 -0.78 -16.24 -4.60
C ALA A 166 -0.51 -17.71 -4.23
N ARG A 167 -0.55 -18.05 -2.94
CA ARG A 167 -0.43 -19.45 -2.46
C ARG A 167 -1.58 -20.32 -2.93
N GLU A 168 -2.82 -19.84 -2.81
CA GLU A 168 -4.01 -20.56 -3.29
C GLU A 168 -3.98 -20.79 -4.80
N GLU A 169 -3.57 -19.78 -5.58
CA GLU A 169 -3.43 -19.90 -7.04
C GLU A 169 -2.31 -20.87 -7.42
N ALA A 170 -1.20 -20.87 -6.68
CA ALA A 170 -0.11 -21.83 -6.87
C ALA A 170 -0.54 -23.27 -6.50
N ALA A 171 -1.30 -23.44 -5.41
CA ALA A 171 -1.84 -24.73 -4.99
C ALA A 171 -2.82 -25.29 -6.02
N LYS A 172 -3.72 -24.45 -6.55
CA LYS A 172 -4.62 -24.81 -7.66
C LYS A 172 -3.87 -25.25 -8.90
N LYS A 173 -2.77 -24.58 -9.27
CA LYS A 173 -1.91 -24.97 -10.40
C LYS A 173 -1.20 -26.31 -10.18
N LYS A 174 -0.86 -26.65 -8.93
CA LYS A 174 -0.16 -27.90 -8.58
C LYS A 174 -1.09 -29.09 -8.34
N GLY A 175 -2.42 -28.90 -8.33
CA GLY A 175 -3.39 -29.99 -8.20
C GLY A 175 -3.37 -30.73 -6.85
N VAL A 176 -2.73 -30.16 -5.83
CA VAL A 176 -2.64 -30.77 -4.48
C VAL A 176 -3.84 -30.30 -3.65
N LYS A 177 -4.60 -31.24 -3.07
CA LYS A 177 -5.60 -30.93 -2.04
C LYS A 177 -4.88 -30.65 -0.72
N GLU A 178 -5.17 -29.48 -0.17
CA GLU A 178 -4.48 -28.83 0.93
C GLU A 178 -4.74 -29.51 2.28
N GLU A 179 -3.73 -30.20 2.83
CA GLU A 179 -3.69 -30.67 4.24
C GLU A 179 -2.44 -30.15 4.96
N THR A 180 -2.01 -28.93 4.63
CA THR A 180 -0.90 -28.27 5.34
C THR A 180 -1.47 -27.14 6.17
N GLN A 181 -1.03 -27.03 7.42
CA GLN A 181 -1.52 -26.01 8.35
C GLN A 181 -1.49 -24.61 7.70
N PRO A 182 -2.44 -23.72 8.02
CA PRO A 182 -2.49 -22.39 7.44
C PRO A 182 -1.25 -21.60 7.87
N GLN A 183 -0.21 -21.65 7.04
CA GLN A 183 0.91 -20.74 7.16
C GLN A 183 0.38 -19.38 6.75
N VAL A 184 0.35 -18.44 7.68
CA VAL A 184 -0.22 -17.11 7.47
C VAL A 184 0.88 -16.06 7.23
N TRP A 185 2.09 -16.33 7.71
CA TRP A 185 3.28 -15.48 7.55
C TRP A 185 3.95 -15.76 6.21
N ALA A 186 4.48 -14.73 5.53
CA ALA A 186 5.32 -14.90 4.35
C ALA A 186 6.59 -15.71 4.71
N THR A 187 7.05 -16.53 3.78
CA THR A 187 8.40 -17.12 3.83
C THR A 187 9.43 -16.11 3.34
N GLU A 188 10.68 -16.24 3.77
CA GLU A 188 11.80 -15.39 3.30
C GLU A 188 11.87 -15.29 1.78
N GLN A 189 11.63 -16.40 1.06
CA GLN A 189 11.60 -16.43 -0.41
C GLN A 189 10.46 -15.61 -1.02
N GLU A 190 9.28 -15.58 -0.38
CA GLU A 190 8.15 -14.76 -0.83
C GLU A 190 8.35 -13.28 -0.47
N GLU A 191 9.06 -12.98 0.61
CA GLU A 191 9.50 -11.63 0.95
C GLU A 191 10.51 -11.10 -0.09
N GLU A 192 11.48 -11.91 -0.48
CA GLU A 192 12.43 -11.58 -1.53
C GLU A 192 11.76 -11.45 -2.91
N GLN A 193 10.80 -12.31 -3.25
CA GLN A 193 10.02 -12.17 -4.49
C GLN A 193 9.17 -10.89 -4.49
N TYR A 194 8.66 -10.50 -3.31
CA TYR A 194 7.90 -9.27 -3.11
C TYR A 194 8.77 -8.03 -3.34
N GLU A 195 10.01 -8.04 -2.86
CA GLU A 195 10.97 -6.94 -2.99
C GLU A 195 11.62 -6.89 -4.39
N SER A 196 12.01 -8.04 -4.95
CA SER A 196 12.60 -8.15 -6.30
C SER A 196 11.60 -7.79 -7.41
N GLY A 197 10.34 -8.22 -7.33
CA GLY A 197 9.31 -7.79 -8.30
C GLY A 197 8.99 -6.29 -8.23
N ALA A 198 9.35 -5.62 -7.13
CA ALA A 198 9.27 -4.17 -7.00
C ALA A 198 10.52 -3.46 -7.56
N GLU A 199 11.72 -4.05 -7.42
CA GLU A 199 12.94 -3.60 -8.10
C GLU A 199 12.85 -3.78 -9.62
N GLU A 200 12.29 -4.89 -10.10
CA GLU A 200 12.13 -5.17 -11.53
C GLU A 200 11.19 -4.16 -12.22
N LYS A 201 10.08 -3.79 -11.55
CA LYS A 201 9.19 -2.71 -12.00
C LYS A 201 9.83 -1.33 -11.92
N LYS A 202 10.78 -1.13 -11.01
CA LYS A 202 11.57 0.10 -10.91
C LYS A 202 12.57 0.17 -12.07
N ARG A 203 13.32 -0.91 -12.33
CA ARG A 203 14.29 -1.03 -13.44
C ARG A 203 13.61 -0.88 -14.81
N LYS A 204 12.49 -1.58 -15.07
CA LYS A 204 11.70 -1.41 -16.31
C LYS A 204 11.12 -0.02 -16.54
N ARG A 205 11.06 0.82 -15.49
CA ARG A 205 10.55 2.19 -15.57
C ARG A 205 11.67 3.23 -15.70
N ASP A 206 12.89 2.89 -15.28
CA ASP A 206 14.08 3.73 -15.37
C ASP A 206 14.90 3.45 -16.65
N GLU A 207 14.50 2.48 -17.50
CA GLU A 207 15.06 2.31 -18.85
C GLU A 207 14.55 3.43 -19.78
N PRO A 208 15.45 4.24 -20.39
CA PRO A 208 15.06 5.14 -21.46
C PRO A 208 14.65 4.30 -22.67
N ALA A 209 13.51 4.62 -23.28
CA ALA A 209 13.11 4.05 -24.56
C ALA A 209 14.16 4.46 -25.61
N ASN A 210 15.14 3.58 -25.85
CA ASN A 210 16.11 3.77 -26.91
C ASN A 210 15.49 3.23 -28.21
N ASP A 211 14.93 4.16 -28.97
CA ASP A 211 14.68 3.99 -30.40
C ASP A 211 16.04 4.02 -31.12
N SER A 212 16.45 2.89 -31.67
CA SER A 212 17.48 2.82 -32.70
C SER A 212 17.29 1.52 -33.49
N GLY A 213 16.75 1.66 -34.70
CA GLY A 213 16.58 0.58 -35.66
C GLY A 213 17.88 0.16 -36.37
N SER A 214 17.86 -1.05 -36.93
CA SER A 214 18.67 -1.57 -38.04
C SER A 214 18.02 -2.93 -38.43
N ASP A 215 17.15 -2.98 -39.46
CA ASP A 215 17.38 -3.40 -40.86
C ASP A 215 17.57 -4.92 -41.09
N ASP A 216 16.60 -5.57 -41.77
CA ASP A 216 16.85 -6.38 -42.99
C ASP A 216 15.54 -6.80 -43.72
N SER A 217 15.27 -6.10 -44.82
CA SER A 217 14.87 -6.52 -46.18
C SER A 217 13.72 -7.50 -46.52
N SER A 218 12.83 -6.96 -47.38
CA SER A 218 12.25 -7.52 -48.63
C SER A 218 10.80 -8.05 -48.64
N SER A 219 9.85 -7.29 -49.20
CA SER A 219 9.46 -7.35 -50.63
C SER A 219 8.06 -6.78 -50.93
N GLY A 220 7.98 -5.93 -51.97
CA GLY A 220 6.85 -5.86 -52.91
C GLY A 220 5.81 -4.73 -52.75
N GLY A 221 5.67 -3.90 -53.79
CA GLY A 221 4.40 -3.25 -54.14
C GLY A 221 4.47 -1.72 -54.29
N GLU A 222 4.10 -1.24 -55.47
CA GLU A 222 4.30 0.11 -56.00
C GLU A 222 3.08 1.05 -55.77
N SER A 223 3.27 2.33 -56.16
CA SER A 223 2.30 3.44 -56.39
C SER A 223 1.87 4.29 -55.19
N ASP A 224 1.53 5.58 -55.31
CA ASP A 224 1.90 6.76 -56.13
C ASP A 224 1.03 7.91 -55.52
N SER A 225 1.51 9.15 -55.63
CA SER A 225 0.77 10.42 -55.57
C SER A 225 0.49 11.10 -54.22
N ASP A 226 1.25 12.19 -54.01
CA ASP A 226 0.85 13.58 -53.73
C ASP A 226 -0.38 13.89 -52.87
N GLU A 227 -0.19 14.70 -51.80
CA GLU A 227 -0.46 16.15 -51.82
C GLU A 227 -0.19 16.77 -50.42
N GLU A 228 0.44 17.95 -50.45
CA GLU A 228 0.71 18.85 -49.33
C GLU A 228 -0.55 19.59 -48.90
N GLU A 229 -0.69 19.94 -47.61
CA GLU A 229 -1.11 21.30 -47.21
C GLU A 229 -0.38 21.72 -45.92
N GLU A 230 0.46 22.75 -46.08
CA GLU A 230 0.93 23.65 -45.02
C GLU A 230 -0.22 24.49 -44.44
N GLU A 231 -0.13 24.85 -43.16
CA GLU A 231 0.06 26.25 -42.69
C GLU A 231 0.06 26.23 -41.14
N THR A 232 1.21 26.50 -40.48
CA THR A 232 1.66 27.80 -39.94
C THR A 232 0.62 28.48 -39.01
N LYS A 233 0.93 29.10 -37.85
CA LYS A 233 2.15 29.49 -37.16
C LYS A 233 1.77 30.01 -35.76
N GLU A 234 2.72 29.90 -34.83
CA GLU A 234 3.11 30.87 -33.79
C GLU A 234 2.08 31.38 -32.75
N GLU A 235 2.29 31.06 -31.47
CA GLU A 235 3.10 31.83 -30.49
C GLU A 235 2.49 33.20 -30.18
N ASP A 236 2.10 33.43 -28.92
CA ASP A 236 2.81 34.37 -28.05
C ASP A 236 2.17 34.39 -26.64
N ALA A 237 2.99 34.23 -25.62
CA ALA A 237 2.77 34.83 -24.30
C ALA A 237 3.86 35.87 -24.14
N PRO A 238 3.61 37.04 -23.50
CA PRO A 238 4.21 37.19 -22.17
C PRO A 238 3.55 38.19 -21.20
N SER A 239 4.02 38.06 -19.95
CA SER A 239 4.40 39.14 -19.02
C SER A 239 3.41 39.77 -18.03
N LYS A 240 3.59 39.37 -16.77
CA LYS A 240 3.89 40.20 -15.57
C LYS A 240 3.59 41.71 -15.63
N LYS A 241 2.82 42.21 -14.64
CA LYS A 241 3.19 43.44 -13.90
C LYS A 241 2.45 43.62 -12.55
N LYS A 242 3.28 43.90 -11.54
CA LYS A 242 3.17 44.86 -10.41
C LYS A 242 2.04 44.77 -9.37
N GLN A 243 2.46 44.43 -8.14
CA GLN A 243 2.45 45.27 -6.92
C GLN A 243 1.46 46.45 -6.84
N LYS A 244 0.72 46.52 -5.72
CA LYS A 244 0.57 47.75 -4.95
C LYS A 244 0.25 47.46 -3.47
N ALA A 245 0.95 48.18 -2.60
CA ALA A 245 0.72 48.33 -1.17
C ALA A 245 -0.05 49.65 -0.91
N ASP A 246 -0.51 49.77 0.35
CA ASP A 246 -1.05 50.94 1.06
C ASP A 246 -2.48 51.38 0.70
N GLU A 247 -3.43 51.07 1.60
CA GLU A 247 -4.02 52.02 2.57
C GLU A 247 -4.59 51.27 3.79
#